data_AF-A0A6P8WVT3-F1
#
_entry.id   AF-A0A6P8WVT3-F1
#
_cell.length_a   1.000
_cell.length_b   1.000
_cell.length_c   1.000
_cell.angle_alpha   90.00
_cell.angle_beta   90.00
_cell.angle_gamma   90.00
#
_symmetry.space_group_name_H-M   'P 1'
#
loop_
_entity.id
_entity.type
_entity.pdbx_description
1 polymer ?
#
loop_
_entity_poly.entity_id
_entity_poly.type
_entity_poly.pdbx_seq_one_letter_code
_entity_poly.pdbx_strand_id
1 'polypeptide(L)'
;MGAKRSAILGIGIGQESTALAVLQSNCEQQQQQHQHHLHLSSSNNKNNYNYINKMAHFKIVAFFVCAVVLFVLSTKSAEAAIARVKFSNPSYPGKCVLNSNVIMAPGQTGKAPDHLCAGVTCLENGYVEFRTCQAKAPPKGCKQRDFVNTNRNYPECCERSYDCTKHI
;
A
#
# COMPACT_ATOMS: atom_id res chain seq x y z
N MET A 1 20.15 23.37 44.89
CA MET A 1 20.52 23.59 43.47
C MET A 1 20.63 22.20 42.85
N GLY A 2 19.86 21.73 41.87
CA GLY A 2 18.81 22.27 41.01
C GLY A 2 17.86 21.13 40.60
N ALA A 3 17.03 21.41 39.61
CA ALA A 3 15.66 20.91 39.46
C ALA A 3 15.44 19.59 38.68
N LYS A 4 14.21 19.08 38.85
CA LYS A 4 13.46 18.06 38.11
C LYS A 4 13.57 18.12 36.57
N ARG A 5 13.42 16.94 35.92
CA ARG A 5 12.57 16.57 34.74
C ARG A 5 13.23 15.35 34.05
N SER A 6 12.69 14.13 34.13
CA SER A 6 11.59 13.55 33.33
C SER A 6 11.75 13.73 31.82
N ALA A 7 12.04 12.62 31.12
CA ALA A 7 11.62 12.36 29.74
C ALA A 7 11.67 10.85 29.48
N ILE A 8 10.58 10.16 29.83
CA ILE A 8 10.18 8.89 29.23
C ILE A 8 9.69 9.24 27.83
N LEU A 9 10.40 8.84 26.78
CA LEU A 9 9.87 8.92 25.42
C LEU A 9 9.08 7.64 25.14
N GLY A 10 7.82 7.68 25.55
CA GLY A 10 6.83 6.73 25.09
C GLY A 10 6.08 7.23 23.86
N ILE A 11 5.55 6.23 23.14
CA ILE A 11 4.29 6.21 22.40
C ILE A 11 4.27 6.82 20.98
N GLY A 12 3.88 5.96 20.02
CA GLY A 12 3.48 6.37 18.68
C GLY A 12 2.92 5.25 17.78
N ILE A 13 2.47 4.11 18.32
CA ILE A 13 1.50 3.25 17.64
C ILE A 13 0.12 3.92 17.77
N GLY A 14 -0.50 4.29 16.65
CA GLY A 14 -1.89 4.76 16.62
C GLY A 14 -2.11 6.07 15.87
N GLN A 15 -1.92 6.06 14.54
CA GLN A 15 -2.40 7.15 13.69
C GLN A 15 -3.46 6.73 12.67
N GLU A 16 -3.82 5.43 12.60
CA GLU A 16 -4.93 4.95 11.75
C GLU A 16 -6.28 4.86 12.47
N SER A 17 -6.30 4.81 13.82
CA SER A 17 -7.54 4.60 14.56
C SER A 17 -8.38 5.86 14.75
N THR A 18 -7.78 7.05 14.64
CA THR A 18 -8.49 8.33 14.80
C THR A 18 -9.24 8.73 13.53
N ALA A 19 -8.75 8.39 12.34
CA ALA A 19 -9.44 8.72 11.09
C ALA A 19 -10.75 7.92 10.93
N LEU A 20 -10.74 6.62 11.26
CA LEU A 20 -11.97 5.82 11.27
C LEU A 20 -12.96 6.29 12.33
N ALA A 21 -12.49 6.60 13.55
CA ALA A 21 -13.36 7.07 14.62
C ALA A 21 -14.02 8.44 14.31
N VAL A 22 -13.27 9.36 13.68
CA VAL A 22 -13.80 10.68 13.26
C VAL A 22 -14.78 10.54 12.10
N LEU A 23 -14.56 9.61 11.16
CA LEU A 23 -15.51 9.35 10.07
C LEU A 23 -16.80 8.71 10.58
N GLN A 24 -16.72 7.83 11.59
CA GLN A 24 -17.90 7.20 12.18
C GLN A 24 -18.74 8.21 12.97
N SER A 25 -18.11 9.09 13.76
CA SER A 25 -18.81 10.16 14.50
C SER A 25 -19.48 11.19 13.59
N ASN A 26 -18.87 11.50 12.44
CA ASN A 26 -19.44 12.45 11.48
C ASN A 26 -20.66 11.88 10.74
N CYS A 27 -20.75 10.55 10.59
CA CYS A 27 -21.89 9.89 9.97
C CYS A 27 -23.12 9.92 10.90
N GLU A 28 -22.91 9.69 12.20
CA GLU A 28 -23.98 9.78 13.22
C GLU A 28 -24.51 11.21 13.37
N GLN A 29 -23.63 12.23 13.32
CA GLN A 29 -24.06 13.64 13.34
C GLN A 29 -24.89 14.03 12.11
N GLN A 30 -24.59 13.47 10.93
CA GLN A 30 -25.38 13.70 9.71
C GLN A 30 -26.79 13.09 9.81
N GLN A 31 -26.96 11.96 10.50
CA GLN A 31 -28.28 11.35 10.72
C GLN A 31 -29.17 12.20 11.66
N GLN A 32 -28.60 12.82 12.71
CA GLN A 32 -29.36 13.66 13.64
C GLN A 32 -29.83 14.99 13.02
N GLN A 33 -29.02 15.63 12.17
CA GLN A 33 -29.46 16.83 11.44
C GLN A 33 -30.57 16.53 10.42
N HIS A 34 -30.66 15.29 9.91
CA HIS A 34 -31.70 14.89 8.97
C HIS A 34 -33.08 14.74 9.63
N GLN A 35 -33.15 14.27 10.89
CA GLN A 35 -34.43 14.15 11.60
C GLN A 35 -35.02 15.51 11.99
N HIS A 36 -34.20 16.50 12.32
CA HIS A 36 -34.69 17.84 12.69
C HIS A 36 -35.29 18.61 11.49
N HIS A 37 -34.96 18.21 10.26
CA HIS A 37 -35.49 18.80 9.04
C HIS A 37 -36.81 18.18 8.55
N LEU A 38 -37.17 16.99 9.07
CA LEU A 38 -38.41 16.28 8.74
C LEU A 38 -39.65 16.83 9.49
N HIS A 39 -39.45 17.61 10.56
CA HIS A 39 -40.56 18.15 11.35
C HIS A 39 -41.11 19.51 10.87
N LEU A 40 -40.48 20.16 9.87
CA LEU A 40 -40.86 21.50 9.39
C LEU A 40 -41.49 21.54 8.00
N SER A 41 -41.80 20.40 7.38
CA SER A 41 -42.45 20.39 6.06
C SER A 41 -43.88 19.82 6.13
N SER A 42 -44.75 20.60 6.75
CA SER A 42 -46.21 20.45 6.62
C SER A 42 -46.83 21.75 6.13
N SER A 43 -46.55 22.15 4.88
CA SER A 43 -47.51 22.95 4.07
C SER A 43 -47.07 23.11 2.61
N ASN A 44 -47.98 22.80 1.68
CA ASN A 44 -48.04 23.19 0.26
C ASN A 44 -47.22 22.43 -0.83
N ASN A 45 -47.76 21.26 -1.19
CA ASN A 45 -48.31 20.86 -2.51
C ASN A 45 -47.83 21.59 -3.80
N LYS A 46 -47.39 20.80 -4.81
CA LYS A 46 -47.03 21.09 -6.24
C LYS A 46 -45.63 21.52 -6.69
N ASN A 47 -44.79 22.20 -5.91
CA ASN A 47 -43.37 22.44 -6.30
C ASN A 47 -42.44 21.26 -5.96
N ASN A 48 -43.01 20.20 -5.41
CA ASN A 48 -42.30 19.14 -4.71
C ASN A 48 -41.63 18.13 -5.68
N TYR A 49 -42.26 17.78 -6.81
CA TYR A 49 -41.75 16.71 -7.69
C TYR A 49 -40.42 17.03 -8.39
N ASN A 50 -40.20 18.27 -8.84
CA ASN A 50 -38.93 18.66 -9.50
C ASN A 50 -37.77 18.83 -8.50
N TYR A 51 -38.06 19.23 -7.26
CA TYR A 51 -37.06 19.36 -6.20
C TYR A 51 -36.71 18.00 -5.57
N ILE A 52 -37.70 17.12 -5.36
CA ILE A 52 -37.50 15.73 -4.93
C ILE A 52 -36.68 14.96 -5.97
N ASN A 53 -36.95 15.11 -7.28
CA ASN A 53 -36.13 14.47 -8.32
C ASN A 53 -34.69 15.00 -8.35
N LYS A 54 -34.47 16.32 -8.19
CA LYS A 54 -33.11 16.87 -8.10
C LYS A 54 -32.37 16.40 -6.84
N MET A 55 -33.05 16.34 -5.70
CA MET A 55 -32.50 15.82 -4.44
C MET A 55 -32.22 14.31 -4.51
N ALA A 56 -33.10 13.53 -5.12
CA ALA A 56 -32.91 12.09 -5.35
C ALA A 56 -31.74 11.82 -6.30
N HIS A 57 -31.62 12.57 -7.41
CA HIS A 57 -30.46 12.47 -8.30
C HIS A 57 -29.16 12.86 -7.61
N PHE A 58 -29.15 13.92 -6.79
CA PHE A 58 -27.95 14.30 -6.02
C PHE A 58 -27.56 13.23 -5.00
N LYS A 59 -28.54 12.57 -4.36
CA LYS A 59 -28.30 11.47 -3.41
C LYS A 59 -27.79 10.20 -4.09
N ILE A 60 -28.32 9.87 -5.26
CA ILE A 60 -27.86 8.74 -6.08
C ILE A 60 -26.43 8.98 -6.53
N VAL A 61 -26.13 10.17 -7.07
CA VAL A 61 -24.77 10.53 -7.49
C VAL A 61 -23.80 10.49 -6.31
N ALA A 62 -24.16 11.07 -5.16
CA ALA A 62 -23.33 11.02 -3.96
C ALA A 62 -23.09 9.58 -3.47
N PHE A 63 -24.11 8.71 -3.52
CA PHE A 63 -23.98 7.31 -3.13
C PHE A 63 -23.04 6.53 -4.06
N PHE A 64 -23.16 6.71 -5.38
CA PHE A 64 -22.26 6.09 -6.35
C PHE A 64 -20.82 6.60 -6.19
N VAL A 65 -20.61 7.89 -5.97
CA VAL A 65 -19.27 8.45 -5.70
C VAL A 65 -18.68 7.85 -4.42
N CYS A 66 -19.44 7.76 -3.33
CA CYS A 66 -19.00 7.10 -2.10
C CYS A 66 -18.67 5.61 -2.33
N ALA A 67 -19.51 4.87 -3.06
CA ALA A 67 -19.28 3.46 -3.35
C ALA A 67 -18.00 3.23 -4.18
N VAL A 68 -17.74 4.08 -5.18
CA VAL A 68 -16.52 4.03 -5.99
C VAL A 68 -15.29 4.34 -5.15
N VAL A 69 -15.34 5.35 -4.28
CA VAL A 69 -14.24 5.70 -3.37
C VAL A 69 -13.93 4.53 -2.43
N LEU A 70 -14.95 3.90 -1.83
CA LEU A 70 -14.78 2.74 -0.96
C LEU A 70 -14.20 1.51 -1.70
N PHE A 71 -14.61 1.31 -2.95
CA PHE A 71 -14.09 0.22 -3.78
C PHE A 71 -12.61 0.42 -4.12
N VAL A 72 -12.20 1.63 -4.51
CA VAL A 72 -10.79 1.94 -4.83
C VAL A 72 -9.88 1.77 -3.61
N LEU A 73 -10.34 2.19 -2.43
CA LEU A 73 -9.58 2.07 -1.18
C LEU A 73 -9.34 0.63 -0.71
N SER A 74 -10.15 -0.32 -1.18
CA SER A 74 -10.07 -1.74 -0.80
C SER A 74 -8.96 -2.49 -1.55
N THR A 75 -8.38 -1.90 -2.60
CA THR A 75 -7.30 -2.53 -3.37
C THR A 75 -5.92 -2.18 -2.78
N LYS A 76 -5.52 -2.91 -1.73
CA LYS A 76 -4.15 -2.84 -1.19
C LYS A 76 -3.29 -3.88 -1.91
N SER A 77 -2.70 -3.53 -3.06
CA SER A 77 -1.67 -4.36 -3.66
C SER A 77 -0.35 -4.15 -2.93
N ALA A 78 0.22 -5.22 -2.37
CA ALA A 78 1.61 -5.18 -1.97
C ALA A 78 2.47 -5.26 -3.23
N GLU A 79 3.28 -4.24 -3.48
CA GLU A 79 4.08 -4.13 -4.70
C GLU A 79 5.53 -4.56 -4.43
N ALA A 80 6.16 -5.19 -5.41
CA ALA A 80 7.60 -5.37 -5.39
C ALA A 80 8.26 -4.01 -5.65
N ALA A 81 9.29 -3.67 -4.87
CA ALA A 81 10.07 -2.47 -5.12
C ALA A 81 10.92 -2.67 -6.37
N ILE A 82 10.99 -1.64 -7.22
CA ILE A 82 11.77 -1.63 -8.45
C ILE A 82 12.80 -0.50 -8.35
N ALA A 83 14.06 -0.80 -8.63
CA ALA A 83 15.13 0.18 -8.73
C ALA A 83 15.82 0.04 -10.09
N ARG A 84 16.15 1.17 -10.73
CA ARG A 84 16.89 1.19 -12.00
C ARG A 84 18.20 1.93 -11.83
N VAL A 85 19.31 1.29 -12.20
CA VAL A 85 20.66 1.82 -12.03
C VAL A 85 21.52 1.47 -13.24
N LYS A 86 22.48 2.32 -13.59
CA LYS A 86 23.39 2.07 -14.71
C LYS A 86 24.60 1.25 -14.27
N PHE A 87 24.74 0.05 -14.85
CA PHE A 87 25.85 -0.88 -14.66
C PHE A 87 26.58 -1.10 -15.99
N SER A 88 26.93 0.01 -16.66
CA SER A 88 27.67 -0.02 -17.93
C SER A 88 29.17 -0.10 -17.70
N ASN A 89 29.87 -0.88 -18.52
CA ASN A 89 31.32 -0.96 -18.52
C ASN A 89 31.86 -0.74 -19.95
N PRO A 90 32.88 0.11 -20.18
CA PRO A 90 33.43 0.37 -21.52
C PRO A 90 34.02 -0.87 -22.20
N SER A 91 34.49 -1.87 -21.44
CA SER A 91 34.97 -3.14 -21.99
C SER A 91 33.83 -4.03 -22.51
N TYR A 92 32.59 -3.75 -22.12
CA TYR A 92 31.40 -4.50 -22.50
C TYR A 92 30.29 -3.55 -22.96
N PRO A 93 30.47 -2.87 -24.11
CA PRO A 93 29.53 -1.84 -24.57
C PRO A 93 28.12 -2.41 -24.76
N GLY A 94 27.13 -1.68 -24.23
CA GLY A 94 25.71 -2.04 -24.32
C GLY A 94 25.26 -3.17 -23.39
N LYS A 95 26.17 -3.82 -22.65
CA LYS A 95 25.86 -4.89 -21.69
C LYS A 95 25.76 -4.35 -20.26
N CYS A 96 25.14 -5.13 -19.39
CA CYS A 96 25.08 -4.85 -17.96
C CYS A 96 26.14 -5.70 -17.23
N VAL A 97 27.02 -5.06 -16.47
CA VAL A 97 28.09 -5.72 -15.71
C VAL A 97 27.79 -5.58 -14.23
N LEU A 98 27.13 -6.58 -13.63
CA LEU A 98 26.72 -6.54 -12.22
C LEU A 98 27.91 -6.72 -11.27
N ASN A 99 28.82 -7.60 -11.63
CA ASN A 99 30.13 -7.79 -10.98
C ASN A 99 31.12 -8.39 -12.00
N SER A 100 32.30 -8.81 -11.55
CA SER A 100 33.35 -9.35 -12.43
C SER A 100 32.97 -10.64 -13.15
N ASN A 101 31.98 -11.39 -12.66
CA ASN A 101 31.60 -12.70 -13.21
C ASN A 101 30.21 -12.70 -13.86
N VAL A 102 29.42 -11.64 -13.68
CA VAL A 102 28.04 -11.56 -14.17
C VAL A 102 27.90 -10.41 -15.14
N ILE A 103 27.94 -10.77 -16.43
CA ILE A 103 27.76 -9.87 -17.56
C ILE A 103 26.52 -10.33 -18.32
N MET A 104 25.54 -9.44 -18.42
CA MET A 104 24.23 -9.73 -19.01
C MET A 104 24.07 -8.97 -20.33
N ALA A 105 23.51 -9.64 -21.33
CA ALA A 105 23.02 -9.01 -22.55
C ALA A 105 21.65 -8.34 -22.29
N PRO A 106 21.30 -7.28 -23.05
CA PRO A 106 19.97 -6.67 -22.97
C PRO A 106 18.86 -7.71 -23.12
N GLY A 107 17.82 -7.61 -22.29
CA GLY A 107 16.69 -8.55 -22.22
C GLY A 107 16.93 -9.76 -21.32
N GLN A 108 18.17 -10.06 -20.92
CA GLN A 108 18.43 -11.15 -19.99
C GLN A 108 17.92 -10.84 -18.58
N THR A 109 17.42 -11.88 -17.92
CA THR A 109 16.92 -11.83 -16.55
C THR A 109 17.60 -12.86 -15.69
N GLY A 110 17.61 -12.65 -14.37
CA GLY A 110 18.20 -13.59 -13.43
C GLY A 110 18.06 -13.16 -11.98
N LYS A 111 18.77 -13.85 -11.10
CA LYS A 111 18.91 -13.45 -9.70
C LYS A 111 20.10 -12.49 -9.58
N ALA A 112 19.95 -11.43 -8.78
CA ALA A 112 21.04 -10.56 -8.41
C ALA A 112 22.15 -11.37 -7.68
N PRO A 113 23.43 -11.27 -8.10
CA PRO A 113 24.51 -12.06 -7.51
C PRO A 113 24.84 -11.65 -6.07
N ASP A 114 24.77 -10.36 -5.75
CA ASP A 114 25.18 -9.81 -4.45
C ASP A 114 23.99 -9.52 -3.50
N HIS A 115 22.86 -10.20 -3.71
CA HIS A 115 21.65 -10.01 -2.90
C HIS A 115 20.99 -11.35 -2.53
N LEU A 116 20.44 -11.45 -1.31
CA LEU A 116 19.86 -12.69 -0.78
C LEU A 116 18.78 -13.26 -1.70
N CYS A 117 17.81 -12.43 -2.09
CA CYS A 117 16.84 -12.76 -3.14
C CYS A 117 16.29 -11.48 -3.77
N ALA A 118 16.74 -11.17 -4.98
CA ALA A 118 16.21 -10.12 -5.84
C ALA A 118 16.36 -10.53 -7.30
N GLY A 119 15.42 -10.12 -8.15
CA GLY A 119 15.50 -10.29 -9.59
C GLY A 119 16.29 -9.15 -10.22
N VAL A 120 16.95 -9.44 -11.33
CA VAL A 120 17.61 -8.47 -12.19
C VAL A 120 17.15 -8.66 -13.63
N THR A 121 16.96 -7.55 -14.33
CA THR A 121 16.76 -7.51 -15.77
C THR A 121 17.77 -6.54 -16.36
N CYS A 122 18.59 -7.00 -17.30
CA CYS A 122 19.44 -6.12 -18.08
C CYS A 122 18.61 -5.42 -19.16
N LEU A 123 18.62 -4.10 -19.14
CA LEU A 123 18.00 -3.23 -20.12
C LEU A 123 19.06 -2.72 -21.11
N GLU A 124 18.61 -1.98 -22.11
CA GLU A 124 19.51 -1.34 -23.07
C GLU A 124 20.45 -0.33 -22.40
N ASN A 125 21.54 0.01 -23.09
CA ASN A 125 22.52 1.02 -22.66
C ASN A 125 23.17 0.75 -21.28
N GLY A 126 23.18 -0.52 -20.87
CA GLY A 126 23.76 -0.97 -19.59
C GLY A 126 22.93 -0.57 -18.37
N TYR A 127 21.64 -0.25 -18.52
CA TYR A 127 20.74 -0.07 -17.38
C TYR A 127 20.30 -1.42 -16.83
N VAL A 128 20.19 -1.53 -15.51
CA VAL A 128 19.70 -2.72 -14.83
C VAL A 128 18.49 -2.34 -14.01
N GLU A 129 17.44 -3.15 -14.14
CA GLU A 129 16.30 -3.11 -13.24
C GLU A 129 16.45 -4.20 -12.18
N PHE A 130 16.50 -3.79 -10.90
CA PHE A 130 16.42 -4.68 -9.75
C PHE A 130 14.97 -4.74 -9.27
N ARG A 131 14.50 -5.94 -8.95
CA ARG A 131 13.16 -6.18 -8.43
C ARG A 131 13.22 -6.98 -7.14
N THR A 132 12.66 -6.44 -6.07
CA THR A 132 12.60 -7.16 -4.79
C THR A 132 11.48 -8.20 -4.80
N CYS A 133 11.45 -9.05 -3.78
CA CYS A 133 10.29 -9.91 -3.55
C CYS A 133 9.08 -9.08 -3.15
N GLN A 134 7.89 -9.52 -3.57
CA GLN A 134 6.64 -8.90 -3.14
C GLN A 134 6.51 -8.96 -1.61
N ALA A 135 6.15 -7.85 -0.98
CA ALA A 135 5.83 -7.85 0.43
C ALA A 135 4.57 -8.70 0.67
N LYS A 136 4.62 -9.66 1.59
CA LYS A 136 3.45 -10.45 2.00
C LYS A 136 3.32 -10.35 3.50
N ALA A 137 2.16 -9.94 3.98
CA ALA A 137 1.90 -9.92 5.41
C ALA A 137 2.07 -11.34 5.99
N PRO A 138 2.75 -11.50 7.14
CA PRO A 138 2.81 -12.79 7.79
C PRO A 138 1.40 -13.25 8.21
N PRO A 139 1.15 -14.57 8.31
CA PRO A 139 -0.10 -15.07 8.89
C PRO A 139 -0.34 -14.47 10.28
N LYS A 140 -1.61 -14.35 10.67
CA LYS A 140 -1.99 -13.75 11.96
C LYS A 140 -1.29 -14.48 13.11
N GLY A 141 -0.68 -13.71 14.00
CA GLY A 141 0.07 -14.25 15.15
C GLY A 141 1.48 -14.73 14.81
N CYS A 142 1.90 -14.65 13.54
CA CYS A 142 3.24 -15.06 13.14
C CYS A 142 4.15 -13.87 12.87
N LYS A 143 5.44 -14.03 13.14
CA LYS A 143 6.49 -13.10 12.74
C LYS A 143 7.17 -13.61 11.48
N GLN A 144 7.26 -12.75 10.46
CA GLN A 144 8.05 -13.04 9.26
C GLN A 144 9.53 -13.16 9.62
N ARG A 145 10.19 -14.18 9.08
CA ARG A 145 11.61 -14.46 9.26
C ARG A 145 12.35 -14.34 7.93
N ASP A 146 13.53 -14.95 7.87
CA ASP A 146 14.39 -14.96 6.70
C ASP A 146 13.79 -15.76 5.53
N PHE A 147 14.47 -15.69 4.39
CA PHE A 147 14.13 -16.48 3.21
C PHE A 147 14.34 -17.97 3.49
N VAL A 148 13.43 -18.82 3.00
CA VAL A 148 13.51 -20.28 3.18
C VAL A 148 14.73 -20.86 2.45
N ASN A 149 14.96 -20.44 1.20
CA ASN A 149 16.09 -20.91 0.42
C ASN A 149 16.57 -19.83 -0.55
N THR A 150 17.68 -19.19 -0.20
CA THR A 150 18.31 -18.15 -1.02
C THR A 150 19.06 -18.71 -2.22
N ASN A 151 19.31 -20.02 -2.33
CA ASN A 151 20.04 -20.60 -3.46
C ASN A 151 19.15 -20.82 -4.70
N ARG A 152 17.83 -20.67 -4.57
CA ARG A 152 16.91 -20.76 -5.71
C ARG A 152 16.97 -19.53 -6.60
N ASN A 153 16.52 -19.68 -7.85
CA ASN A 153 16.38 -18.57 -8.77
C ASN A 153 15.26 -17.61 -8.30
N TYR A 154 15.33 -16.35 -8.73
CA TYR A 154 14.19 -15.43 -8.56
C TYR A 154 13.07 -15.81 -9.53
N PRO A 155 11.79 -15.82 -9.13
CA PRO A 155 11.24 -15.41 -7.82
C PRO A 155 11.10 -16.55 -6.80
N GLU A 156 11.55 -17.77 -7.09
CA GLU A 156 11.39 -18.93 -6.20
C GLU A 156 12.12 -18.75 -4.85
N CYS A 157 13.23 -18.00 -4.81
CA CYS A 157 13.90 -17.67 -3.55
C CYS A 157 13.11 -16.73 -2.63
N CYS A 158 11.96 -16.19 -3.07
CA CYS A 158 11.19 -15.19 -2.31
C CYS A 158 10.38 -15.78 -1.16
N GLU A 159 10.30 -17.10 -1.04
CA GLU A 159 9.60 -17.76 0.05
C GLU A 159 10.21 -17.37 1.42
N ARG A 160 9.35 -17.07 2.39
CA ARG A 160 9.74 -16.64 3.74
C ARG A 160 9.32 -17.66 4.77
N SER A 161 10.15 -17.87 5.78
CA SER A 161 9.77 -18.62 6.97
C SER A 161 8.96 -17.75 7.93
N TYR A 162 8.15 -18.38 8.77
CA TYR A 162 7.29 -17.71 9.76
C TYR A 162 7.43 -18.41 11.11
N ASP A 163 7.56 -17.61 12.17
CA ASP A 163 7.54 -18.09 13.55
C ASP A 163 6.20 -17.71 14.19
N CYS A 164 5.38 -18.71 14.47
CA CYS A 164 4.02 -18.54 15.01
C CYS A 164 3.94 -18.85 16.51
N THR A 165 5.08 -19.05 17.17
CA THR A 165 5.19 -19.52 18.56
C THR A 165 4.86 -18.44 19.60
N LYS A 166 4.41 -17.25 19.17
CA LYS A 166 3.86 -16.21 20.04
C LYS A 166 2.40 -15.96 19.69
N HIS A 167 1.49 -16.51 20.50
CA HIS A 167 0.13 -15.99 20.60
C HIS A 167 0.23 -14.55 21.10
N ILE A 168 0.04 -13.59 20.19
CA ILE A 168 -0.15 -12.16 20.50
C ILE A 168 -1.61 -11.93 20.79
#